data_AF-A0A3D1R1E1-F1
#
_entry.id   AF-A0A3D1R1E1-F1
#
_cell.length_a   1.000
_cell.length_b   1.000
_cell.length_c   1.000
_cell.angle_alpha   90.00
_cell.angle_beta   90.00
_cell.angle_gamma   90.00
#
_symmetry.space_group_name_H-M   'P 1'
#
loop_
_entity.id
_entity.type
_entity.pdbx_description
1 polymer ?
#
loop_
_entity_poly.entity_id
_entity_poly.type
_entity_poly.pdbx_seq_one_letter_code
_entity_poly.pdbx_strand_id
1 'polypeptide(L)'
;MQTPFFELERVHRAAKEQNVRLTRKRCLDHLTPLLHGYERCLRFAAEVAGSLTLDDFSETVRMPSGEPFDVYGVKLSDGLAGKYGLTARRAWYLKLTVEDDGAGESVFYLSLHAPERPIYRNGGILVPEP
;
A
#
# COMPACT_ATOMS: atom_id res chain seq x y z
N MET A 1 -6.12 1.97 20.68
CA MET A 1 -5.86 1.97 19.23
C MET A 1 -4.37 1.75 19.02
N GLN A 2 -3.97 0.79 18.19
CA GLN A 2 -2.59 0.76 17.71
C GLN A 2 -2.41 1.86 16.67
N THR A 3 -1.20 2.42 16.60
CA THR A 3 -0.82 3.45 15.62
C THR A 3 0.27 2.89 14.71
N PRO A 4 0.33 3.34 13.44
CA PRO A 4 1.45 3.03 12.55
C PRO A 4 2.80 3.38 13.17
N PHE A 5 3.84 2.60 12.83
CA PHE A 5 5.21 2.95 13.17
C PHE A 5 5.70 4.14 12.33
N PHE A 6 5.31 4.19 11.06
CA PHE A 6 5.58 5.31 10.17
C PHE A 6 4.41 6.27 10.17
N GLU A 7 4.63 7.50 10.63
CA GLU A 7 3.60 8.54 10.64
C GLU A 7 2.99 8.73 9.26
N LEU A 8 1.65 8.72 9.17
CA LEU A 8 0.94 8.86 7.90
C LEU A 8 1.28 10.17 7.17
N GLU A 9 1.56 11.25 7.90
CA GLU A 9 1.97 12.52 7.30
C GLU A 9 3.25 12.37 6.47
N ARG A 10 4.21 11.57 6.94
CA ARG A 10 5.46 11.26 6.23
C ARG A 10 5.17 10.45 4.98
N VAL A 11 4.32 9.43 5.10
CA VAL A 11 3.87 8.59 3.98
C VAL A 11 3.17 9.44 2.91
N HIS A 12 2.27 10.33 3.31
CA HIS A 12 1.54 11.23 2.41
C HIS A 12 2.45 12.24 1.71
N ARG A 13 3.44 12.79 2.41
CA ARG A 13 4.43 13.70 1.82
C ARG A 13 5.24 12.99 0.73
N ALA A 14 5.84 11.85 1.04
CA ALA A 14 6.59 11.06 0.07
C ALA A 14 5.73 10.63 -1.13
N ALA A 15 4.46 10.27 -0.89
CA ALA A 15 3.50 9.97 -1.95
C ALA A 15 3.19 11.18 -2.86
N LYS A 16 3.01 12.37 -2.29
CA LYS A 16 2.76 13.62 -3.03
C LYS A 16 3.94 13.98 -3.94
N GLU A 17 5.15 13.71 -3.48
CA GLU A 17 6.40 13.90 -4.23
C GLU A 17 6.67 12.78 -5.23
N GLN A 18 5.76 11.79 -5.34
CA GLN A 18 5.92 10.58 -6.14
C GLN A 18 7.18 9.77 -5.80
N ASN A 19 7.71 9.92 -4.59
CA ASN A 19 8.87 9.20 -4.11
C ASN A 19 8.44 7.84 -3.55
N VAL A 20 8.03 6.95 -4.46
CA VAL A 20 7.59 5.59 -4.14
C VAL A 20 8.45 4.56 -4.86
N ARG A 21 8.75 3.48 -4.14
CA ARG A 21 9.58 2.38 -4.63
C ARG A 21 8.80 1.08 -4.51
N LEU A 22 8.83 0.27 -5.56
CA LEU A 22 8.08 -0.99 -5.64
C LEU A 22 9.04 -2.18 -5.66
N THR A 23 8.84 -3.14 -4.76
CA THR A 23 9.54 -4.42 -4.87
C THR A 23 9.11 -5.17 -6.14
N ARG A 24 10.07 -5.68 -6.90
CA ARG A 24 9.80 -6.36 -8.18
C ARG A 24 8.86 -7.56 -8.02
N LYS A 25 9.22 -8.52 -7.16
CA LYS A 25 8.54 -9.81 -7.05
C LYS A 25 7.14 -9.75 -6.41
N ARG A 26 6.88 -8.77 -5.53
CA ARG A 26 5.63 -8.71 -4.74
C ARG A 26 4.71 -7.55 -5.12
N CYS A 27 5.23 -6.53 -5.79
CA CYS A 27 4.41 -5.44 -6.29
C CYS A 27 4.32 -5.50 -7.80
N LEU A 28 5.44 -5.44 -8.53
CA LEU A 28 5.39 -5.32 -9.99
C LEU A 28 4.77 -6.54 -10.66
N ASP A 29 5.05 -7.75 -10.18
CA ASP A 29 4.45 -8.98 -10.73
C ASP A 29 2.92 -9.01 -10.55
N HIS A 30 2.39 -8.40 -9.48
CA HIS A 30 0.94 -8.30 -9.25
C HIS A 30 0.29 -7.12 -9.98
N LEU A 31 0.98 -5.98 -10.07
CA LEU A 31 0.43 -4.74 -10.62
C LEU A 31 0.53 -4.65 -12.14
N THR A 32 1.64 -5.12 -12.73
CA THR A 32 1.89 -4.96 -14.17
C THR A 32 0.81 -5.61 -15.03
N PRO A 33 0.29 -6.81 -14.71
CA PRO A 33 -0.83 -7.40 -15.46
C PRO A 33 -2.13 -6.58 -15.41
N LEU A 34 -2.31 -5.77 -14.36
CA LEU A 34 -3.51 -4.97 -14.13
C LEU A 34 -3.40 -3.56 -14.69
N LEU A 35 -2.21 -2.97 -14.59
CA LEU A 35 -1.95 -1.56 -14.86
C LEU A 35 -1.13 -1.33 -16.13
N HIS A 36 -0.71 -2.41 -16.81
CA HIS A 36 -0.11 -2.37 -18.15
C HIS A 36 1.08 -1.40 -18.30
N GLY A 37 1.94 -1.30 -17.28
CA GLY A 37 3.17 -0.52 -17.37
C GLY A 37 3.74 -0.06 -16.03
N TYR A 38 5.07 0.02 -15.95
CA TYR A 38 5.79 0.36 -14.72
C TYR A 38 5.42 1.74 -14.17
N GLU A 39 5.41 2.78 -15.02
CA GLU A 39 5.03 4.12 -14.58
C GLU A 39 3.62 4.20 -14.02
N ARG A 40 2.68 3.44 -14.61
CA ARG A 40 1.30 3.40 -14.12
C ARG A 40 1.22 2.69 -12.77
N CYS A 41 2.06 1.69 -12.53
CA CYS A 41 2.21 1.06 -11.22
C CYS A 41 2.74 2.04 -10.17
N LEU A 42 3.76 2.84 -10.51
CA LEU A 42 4.30 3.86 -9.60
C LEU A 42 3.25 4.94 -9.26
N ARG A 43 2.55 5.47 -10.26
CA ARG A 43 1.47 6.45 -10.03
C ARG A 43 0.35 5.87 -9.16
N PHE A 44 -0.04 4.62 -9.41
CA PHE A 44 -1.03 3.93 -8.57
C PHE A 44 -0.54 3.80 -7.13
N ALA A 45 0.69 3.36 -6.92
CA ALA A 45 1.27 3.19 -5.60
C ALA A 45 1.39 4.51 -4.83
N ALA A 46 1.74 5.60 -5.50
CA ALA A 46 1.75 6.94 -4.91
C ALA A 46 0.34 7.36 -4.47
N GLU A 47 -0.66 7.19 -5.34
CA GLU A 47 -2.04 7.56 -4.99
C GLU A 47 -2.65 6.70 -3.88
N VAL A 48 -2.31 5.40 -3.84
CA VAL A 48 -2.69 4.52 -2.73
C VAL A 48 -2.07 5.00 -1.42
N ALA A 49 -0.75 5.25 -1.39
CA ALA A 49 -0.06 5.76 -0.19
C ALA A 49 -0.66 7.09 0.28
N GLY A 50 -0.89 8.03 -0.65
CA GLY A 50 -1.48 9.33 -0.35
C GLY A 50 -2.95 9.27 0.09
N SER A 51 -3.62 8.14 -0.08
CA SER A 51 -5.00 7.92 0.35
C SER A 51 -5.14 7.19 1.69
N LEU A 52 -4.05 6.70 2.27
CA LEU A 52 -4.09 5.91 3.50
C LEU A 52 -4.62 6.74 4.67
N THR A 53 -5.46 6.10 5.47
CA THR A 53 -6.00 6.64 6.72
C THR A 53 -5.61 5.74 7.89
N LEU A 54 -5.77 6.24 9.13
CA LEU A 54 -5.55 5.43 10.32
C LEU A 54 -6.49 4.22 10.40
N ASP A 55 -7.67 4.30 9.79
CA ASP A 55 -8.64 3.20 9.77
C ASP A 55 -8.22 2.06 8.83
N ASP A 56 -7.29 2.32 7.90
CA ASP A 56 -6.74 1.29 7.02
C ASP A 56 -5.59 0.51 7.68
N PHE A 57 -5.05 1.03 8.79
CA PHE A 57 -3.93 0.42 9.51
C PHE A 57 -4.36 -0.88 10.20
N SER A 58 -3.55 -1.93 10.02
CA SER A 58 -3.75 -3.22 10.67
C SER A 58 -2.76 -3.41 11.82
N GLU A 59 -1.46 -3.37 11.53
CA GLU A 59 -0.40 -3.66 12.50
C GLU A 59 0.98 -3.20 12.00
N THR A 60 1.92 -3.06 12.93
CA THR A 60 3.36 -2.97 12.63
C THR A 60 4.01 -4.32 12.90
N VAL A 61 4.73 -4.86 11.92
CA VAL A 61 5.48 -6.11 12.03
C VAL A 61 6.97 -5.82 11.93
N ARG A 62 7.80 -6.56 12.65
CA ARG A 62 9.27 -6.48 12.53
C ARG A 62 9.80 -7.68 11.77
N MET A 63 10.67 -7.42 10.80
CA MET A 63 11.45 -8.46 10.13
C MET A 63 12.44 -9.10 11.12
N PRO A 64 13.00 -10.29 10.82
CA PRO A 64 14.07 -10.87 11.63
C PRO A 64 15.30 -9.97 11.80
N SER A 65 15.54 -9.05 10.85
CA SER A 65 16.58 -8.00 10.95
C SER A 65 16.28 -6.93 12.00
N GLY A 66 15.06 -6.89 12.53
CA GLY A 66 14.58 -5.86 13.48
C GLY A 66 13.88 -4.67 12.82
N GLU A 67 14.01 -4.53 11.50
CA GLU A 67 13.41 -3.46 10.71
C GLU A 67 11.87 -3.58 10.70
N PRO A 68 11.13 -2.52 11.07
CA PRO A 68 9.67 -2.53 11.08
C PRO A 68 9.09 -2.26 9.69
N PHE A 69 7.93 -2.83 9.40
CA PHE A 69 7.05 -2.44 8.31
C PHE A 69 5.60 -2.35 8.80
N ASP A 70 4.85 -1.43 8.23
CA ASP A 70 3.43 -1.28 8.54
C ASP A 70 2.57 -2.02 7.51
N VAL A 71 1.49 -2.62 8.00
CA VAL A 71 0.53 -3.41 7.26
C VAL A 71 -0.80 -2.68 7.22
N TYR A 72 -1.40 -2.62 6.02
CA TYR A 72 -2.70 -1.97 5.83
C TYR A 72 -3.63 -2.82 4.96
N GLY A 73 -4.93 -2.70 5.24
CA GLY A 73 -6.03 -3.20 4.42
C GLY A 73 -6.87 -2.04 3.91
N VAL A 74 -6.62 -1.61 2.67
CA VAL A 74 -7.26 -0.42 2.09
C VAL A 74 -8.42 -0.80 1.18
N LYS A 75 -9.45 0.04 1.15
CA LYS A 75 -10.49 0.00 0.14
C LYS A 75 -10.31 1.19 -0.80
N LEU A 76 -10.03 0.95 -2.07
CA LEU A 76 -9.91 2.01 -3.06
C LEU A 76 -11.21 2.80 -3.15
N SER A 77 -11.08 4.14 -3.20
CA SER A 77 -12.20 5.02 -3.52
C SER A 77 -12.71 4.77 -4.94
N ASP A 78 -13.96 5.14 -5.21
CA ASP A 78 -14.57 4.99 -6.53
C ASP A 78 -13.77 5.70 -7.63
N GLY A 79 -13.26 6.91 -7.33
CA GLY A 79 -12.42 7.67 -8.24
C GLY A 79 -11.09 6.98 -8.53
N LEU A 80 -10.40 6.50 -7.49
CA LEU A 80 -9.11 5.82 -7.65
C LEU A 80 -9.28 4.49 -8.38
N ALA A 81 -10.27 3.68 -7.99
CA ALA A 81 -10.57 2.41 -8.65
C ALA A 81 -10.97 2.62 -10.12
N GLY A 82 -11.80 3.63 -10.42
CA GLY A 82 -12.19 3.97 -11.79
C GLY A 82 -11.00 4.39 -12.66
N LYS A 83 -10.14 5.28 -12.16
CA LYS A 83 -8.95 5.79 -12.86
C LYS A 83 -7.99 4.68 -13.31
N TYR A 84 -7.89 3.60 -12.54
CA TYR A 84 -7.00 2.47 -12.82
C TYR A 84 -7.71 1.23 -13.37
N GLY A 85 -9.02 1.28 -13.64
CA GLY A 85 -9.78 0.14 -14.16
C GLY A 85 -9.95 -1.01 -13.15
N LEU A 86 -9.93 -0.69 -11.86
CA LEU A 86 -9.95 -1.64 -10.74
C LEU A 86 -11.30 -1.66 -10.01
N THR A 87 -12.39 -1.26 -10.67
CA THR A 87 -13.72 -1.12 -10.05
C THR A 87 -14.25 -2.43 -9.42
N ALA A 88 -13.88 -3.58 -9.98
CA ALA A 88 -14.20 -4.91 -9.47
C ALA A 88 -13.23 -5.43 -8.39
N ARG A 89 -12.10 -4.74 -8.16
CA ARG A 89 -11.03 -5.15 -7.22
C ARG A 89 -10.70 -3.98 -6.30
N ARG A 90 -11.57 -3.74 -5.32
CA ARG A 90 -11.51 -2.56 -4.44
C ARG A 90 -10.75 -2.78 -3.15
N ALA A 91 -10.70 -4.00 -2.62
CA ALA A 91 -9.91 -4.32 -1.44
C ALA A 91 -8.46 -4.58 -1.85
N TRP A 92 -7.52 -3.99 -1.13
CA TRP A 92 -6.09 -4.10 -1.39
C TRP A 92 -5.33 -4.30 -0.09
N TYR A 93 -4.30 -5.13 -0.16
CA TYR A 93 -3.37 -5.38 0.91
C TYR A 93 -2.03 -4.73 0.57
N LEU A 94 -1.44 -4.08 1.56
CA LEU A 94 -0.14 -3.44 1.39
C LEU A 94 0.73 -3.54 2.64
N LYS A 95 2.03 -3.65 2.38
CA LYS A 95 3.11 -3.62 3.36
C LYS A 95 4.09 -2.54 2.92
N LEU A 96 4.40 -1.60 3.80
CA LEU A 96 5.31 -0.51 3.48
C LEU A 96 6.31 -0.22 4.59
N THR A 97 7.44 0.34 4.18
CA THR A 97 8.40 1.02 5.05
C THR A 97 8.61 2.44 4.53
N VAL A 98 9.11 3.33 5.39
CA VAL A 98 9.61 4.64 4.98
C VAL A 98 11.12 4.65 5.16
N GLU A 99 11.84 4.99 4.10
CA GLU A 99 13.29 5.13 4.09
C GLU A 99 13.64 6.61 3.92
N ASP A 100 14.66 7.08 4.64
CA ASP A 100 15.26 8.41 4.47
C ASP A 100 16.70 8.21 4.02
N ASP A 101 17.02 8.65 2.80
CA ASP A 101 18.36 8.54 2.21
C ASP A 101 19.16 9.84 2.33
N GLY A 102 18.68 10.81 3.13
CA GLY A 102 19.29 12.11 3.33
C GLY A 102 18.97 13.12 2.23
N ALA A 103 18.42 12.69 1.08
CA ALA A 103 17.88 13.56 0.04
C ALA A 103 16.36 13.71 0.13
N GLY A 104 15.68 12.74 0.77
CA GLY A 104 14.26 12.81 1.09
C GLY A 104 13.69 11.48 1.58
N GLU A 105 12.41 11.51 1.93
CA GLU A 105 11.69 10.32 2.39
C GLU A 105 11.06 9.58 1.21
N SER A 106 11.23 8.26 1.17
CA SER A 106 10.65 7.38 0.15
C SER A 106 9.71 6.36 0.80
N VAL A 107 8.56 6.10 0.19
CA VAL A 107 7.71 4.95 0.58
C VAL A 107 8.18 3.71 -0.19
N PHE A 108 8.67 2.71 0.53
CA PHE A 108 9.09 1.44 -0.05
C PHE A 108 8.03 0.36 0.18
N TYR A 109 7.42 -0.13 -0.90
CA TYR A 109 6.41 -1.17 -0.85
C TYR A 109 7.02 -2.57 -0.87
N LEU A 110 6.89 -3.27 0.25
CA LEU A 110 7.19 -4.70 0.35
C LEU A 110 6.10 -5.56 -0.29
N SER A 111 4.86 -5.08 -0.32
CA SER A 111 3.73 -5.73 -0.99
C SER A 111 2.68 -4.69 -1.34
N LEU A 112 2.06 -4.83 -2.53
CA LEU A 112 0.91 -4.05 -2.95
C LEU A 112 0.12 -4.88 -3.97
N HIS A 113 -0.96 -5.50 -3.50
CA HIS A 113 -1.77 -6.38 -4.34
C HIS A 113 -3.21 -6.46 -3.85
N ALA A 114 -4.13 -6.80 -4.75
CA ALA A 114 -5.46 -7.24 -4.36
C ALA A 114 -5.34 -8.58 -3.60
N PRO A 115 -6.19 -8.87 -2.60
CA PRO A 115 -6.30 -10.17 -2.00
C PRO A 115 -6.51 -11.28 -3.05
N GLU A 116 -5.85 -12.42 -2.86
CA GLU A 116 -6.01 -13.59 -3.76
C GLU A 116 -7.38 -14.28 -3.62
N ARG A 117 -8.11 -13.98 -2.53
CA ARG A 117 -9.48 -14.44 -2.25
C ARG A 117 -10.35 -13.23 -1.88
N PRO A 118 -11.68 -13.29 -2.03
CA PRO A 118 -12.55 -12.26 -1.47
C PRO A 118 -12.32 -12.14 0.04
N ILE A 119 -11.95 -10.95 0.52
CA ILE A 119 -11.78 -10.67 1.94
C ILE A 119 -12.64 -9.45 2.27
N TYR A 120 -13.47 -9.56 3.31
CA TYR A 120 -14.21 -8.43 3.86
C TYR A 120 -13.36 -7.71 4.92
N ARG A 121 -13.46 -6.37 4.93
CA ARG A 121 -12.79 -5.49 5.91
C ARG A 121 -13.56 -5.54 7.23
N ASN A 122 -12.92 -5.99 8.31
CA ASN A 122 -13.40 -5.79 9.69
C ASN A 122 -12.36 -4.96 10.46
N GLY A 123 -12.55 -3.64 10.49
CA GLY A 123 -11.72 -2.73 11.31
C GLY A 123 -10.20 -2.81 11.06
N GLY A 124 -9.77 -3.01 9.82
CA GLY A 124 -8.35 -3.10 9.45
C GLY A 124 -7.79 -4.52 9.35
N ILE A 125 -8.49 -5.54 9.89
CA ILE A 125 -8.10 -6.95 9.77
C ILE A 125 -8.74 -7.56 8.52
N LEU A 126 -7.91 -8.19 7.67
CA LEU A 126 -8.35 -8.97 6.53
C LEU A 126 -8.71 -10.39 6.97
N VAL A 127 -10.01 -10.74 6.97
CA VAL A 127 -10.50 -12.08 7.32
C VAL A 127 -10.91 -12.84 6.04
N PRO A 128 -10.39 -14.06 5.77
CA PRO A 128 -10.88 -14.88 4.66
C PRO A 128 -12.33 -15.31 4.89
N GLU A 129 -13.13 -15.40 3.82
CA GLU A 129 -14.45 -16.05 3.90
C GLU A 129 -14.33 -17.55 4.30
N PRO A 130 -15.31 -18.09 5.05
CA PRO A 130 -15.44 -19.52 5.28
C PRO A 130 -15.78 -20.30 4.00
#